data_AF-D8SG03-F1
#
_entry.id   AF-D8SG03-F1
#
_cell.length_a   1.000
_cell.length_b   1.000
_cell.length_c   1.000
_cell.angle_alpha   90.00
_cell.angle_beta   90.00
_cell.angle_gamma   90.00
#
_symmetry.space_group_name_H-M   'P 1'
#
loop_
_entity.id
_entity.type
_entity.pdbx_description
1 polymer ?
#
loop_
_entity_poly.entity_id
_entity_poly.type
_entity_poly.pdbx_seq_one_letter_code
_entity_poly.pdbx_strand_id
1 'polypeptide(L)'
;MEAPDENDCCSVCHDTFMLPCQANCAHWFCGECILRVWQHSAALQPCKCPICRRTINLLIPGREYQERNRDAESERLLREISKYNRLFGGAPSSVIQRLRDMPLLLRRFFRDLLDPQRALLILHRTRFILVVFLSMCYVLSPIDLLPEAVLGLIGLVDDALVVFFALFQVSMIYRRFLVRQHG
;
A
#
# COMPACT_ATOMS: atom_id res chain seq x y z
N MET A 1 3.95 13.03 -6.24
CA MET A 1 5.41 13.02 -6.18
C MET A 1 5.83 12.74 -4.75
N GLU A 2 6.45 11.59 -4.50
CA GLU A 2 7.14 11.29 -3.22
C GLU A 2 8.62 11.30 -3.53
N ALA A 3 9.11 12.50 -3.81
CA ALA A 3 10.51 12.83 -3.85
C ALA A 3 10.80 13.71 -2.61
N PRO A 4 12.06 13.74 -2.13
CA PRO A 4 12.51 14.80 -1.25
C PRO A 4 12.32 16.17 -1.93
N ASP A 5 12.26 17.24 -1.12
CA ASP A 5 12.16 18.60 -1.67
C ASP A 5 13.42 18.91 -2.51
N GLU A 6 13.28 19.69 -3.60
CA GLU A 6 14.37 19.89 -4.59
C GLU A 6 15.64 20.52 -3.98
N ASN A 7 15.50 21.25 -2.86
CA ASN A 7 16.60 21.88 -2.14
C ASN A 7 17.16 21.03 -0.98
N ASP A 8 16.57 19.86 -0.71
CA ASP A 8 17.06 18.98 0.34
C ASP A 8 18.24 18.14 -0.14
N CYS A 9 19.18 17.88 0.77
CA CYS A 9 20.30 16.97 0.56
C CYS A 9 20.27 15.82 1.58
N CYS A 10 20.89 14.70 1.21
CA CYS A 10 21.04 13.57 2.11
C CYS A 10 21.93 13.94 3.30
N SER A 11 21.43 13.79 4.53
CA SER A 11 22.19 14.17 5.74
C SER A 11 23.37 13.24 6.07
N VAL A 12 23.68 12.26 5.22
CA VAL A 12 24.78 11.30 5.40
C VAL A 12 25.92 11.59 4.44
N CYS A 13 25.63 11.76 3.15
CA CYS A 13 26.64 12.11 2.14
C CYS A 13 26.71 13.62 1.83
N HIS A 14 25.75 14.40 2.32
CA HIS A 14 25.62 15.85 2.07
C HIS A 14 25.47 16.21 0.58
N ASP A 15 24.97 15.28 -0.23
CA ASP A 15 24.76 15.43 -1.67
C ASP A 15 23.28 15.18 -2.03
N THR A 16 22.94 15.44 -3.28
CA THR A 16 21.68 15.10 -3.92
C THR A 16 21.33 13.61 -3.76
N PHE A 17 20.03 13.34 -3.68
CA PHE A 17 19.57 11.99 -3.35
C PHE A 17 19.73 11.02 -4.52
N MET A 18 20.61 10.04 -4.34
CA MET A 18 20.69 8.85 -5.20
C MET A 18 19.79 7.75 -4.65
N LEU A 19 18.75 7.37 -5.41
CA LEU A 19 17.69 6.45 -4.98
C LEU A 19 17.08 6.88 -3.63
N PRO A 20 16.32 7.99 -3.59
CA PRO A 20 15.77 8.53 -2.36
C PRO A 20 14.92 7.49 -1.63
N CYS A 21 15.19 7.30 -0.33
CA CYS A 21 14.49 6.39 0.55
C CYS A 21 13.97 7.15 1.77
N GLN A 22 12.67 7.06 2.00
CA GLN A 22 12.01 7.68 3.14
C GLN A 22 11.94 6.70 4.31
N ALA A 23 12.35 7.13 5.50
CA ALA A 23 12.17 6.35 6.73
C ALA A 23 10.75 6.53 7.31
N ASN A 24 10.32 5.64 8.22
CA ASN A 24 9.07 5.77 8.99
C ASN A 24 8.94 7.10 9.78
N CYS A 25 10.05 7.78 10.04
CA CYS A 25 10.09 9.11 10.64
C CYS A 25 9.98 10.27 9.63
N ALA A 26 9.64 9.98 8.37
CA ALA A 26 9.46 10.91 7.25
C ALA A 26 10.74 11.52 6.65
N HIS A 27 11.90 11.35 7.28
CA HIS A 27 13.19 11.82 6.76
C HIS A 27 13.67 11.01 5.55
N TRP A 28 14.38 11.69 4.66
CA TRP A 28 14.92 11.14 3.41
C TRP A 28 16.43 10.89 3.49
N PHE A 29 16.87 9.82 2.83
CA PHE A 29 18.28 9.45 2.67
C PHE A 29 18.51 8.80 1.31
N CYS A 30 19.75 8.78 0.81
CA CYS A 30 20.11 7.87 -0.28
C CYS A 30 19.98 6.41 0.20
N GLY A 31 19.50 5.51 -0.66
CA GLY A 31 19.34 4.09 -0.29
C GLY A 31 20.64 3.45 0.20
N GLU A 32 21.74 3.69 -0.51
CA GLU A 32 23.08 3.22 -0.14
C GLU A 32 23.54 3.83 1.21
N CYS A 33 23.29 5.12 1.44
CA CYS A 33 23.71 5.81 2.65
C CYS A 33 23.04 5.22 3.90
N ILE A 34 21.73 5.03 3.87
CA ILE A 34 21.01 4.52 5.03
C ILE A 34 21.31 3.04 5.30
N LEU A 35 21.54 2.25 4.25
CA LEU A 35 22.01 0.87 4.39
C LEU A 35 23.41 0.79 5.00
N ARG A 36 24.34 1.69 4.63
CA ARG A 36 25.65 1.78 5.28
C ARG A 36 25.53 2.13 6.76
N VAL A 37 24.65 3.06 7.13
CA VAL A 37 24.38 3.37 8.55
C VAL A 37 23.91 2.13 9.30
N TRP A 38 23.06 1.31 8.70
CA TRP A 38 22.66 0.03 9.27
C TRP A 38 23.82 -0.98 9.37
N GLN A 39 24.65 -1.12 8.34
CA GLN A 39 25.80 -2.04 8.35
C GLN A 39 26.84 -1.69 9.43
N HIS A 40 26.99 -0.40 9.75
CA HIS A 40 27.85 0.06 10.85
C HIS A 40 27.18 -0.05 12.23
N SER A 41 25.86 -0.25 12.27
CA SER A 41 25.14 -0.55 13.50
C SER A 41 25.31 -2.03 13.87
N ALA A 42 24.95 -2.41 15.10
CA ALA A 42 24.90 -3.82 15.46
C ALA A 42 23.96 -4.57 14.48
N ALA A 43 24.48 -5.58 13.77
CA ALA A 43 23.81 -6.22 12.62
C ALA A 43 22.38 -6.75 12.91
N LEU A 44 22.08 -7.02 14.18
CA LEU A 44 20.80 -7.53 14.66
C LEU A 44 19.82 -6.44 15.14
N GLN A 45 20.18 -5.16 15.01
CA GLN A 45 19.36 -4.04 15.47
C GLN A 45 18.99 -3.11 14.32
N PRO A 46 17.76 -2.58 14.32
CA PRO A 46 17.37 -1.53 13.38
C PRO A 46 18.25 -0.28 13.60
N CYS A 47 18.62 0.39 12.51
CA CYS A 47 19.38 1.62 12.60
C CYS A 47 18.53 2.77 13.17
N LYS A 48 19.20 3.79 13.71
CA LYS A 48 18.54 5.03 14.15
C LYS A 48 18.66 6.08 13.07
N CYS A 49 17.62 6.89 12.92
CA CYS A 49 17.61 8.03 12.02
C CYS A 49 18.72 9.03 12.38
N PRO A 50 19.62 9.38 11.44
CA PRO A 50 20.65 10.40 11.67
C PRO A 50 20.12 11.77 12.10
N ILE A 51 18.88 12.12 11.70
CA ILE A 51 18.28 13.44 11.95
C ILE A 51 17.55 13.47 13.29
N CYS A 52 16.61 12.54 13.51
CA CYS A 52 15.72 12.56 14.68
C CYS A 52 15.95 11.44 15.70
N ARG A 53 16.95 10.58 15.47
CA ARG A 53 17.35 9.46 16.35
C ARG A 53 16.29 8.40 16.63
N ARG A 54 15.12 8.47 15.98
CA ARG A 54 14.09 7.43 16.04
C ARG A 54 14.58 6.16 15.36
N THR A 55 14.18 5.01 15.90
CA THR A 55 14.43 3.72 15.26
C THR A 55 13.74 3.63 13.91
N ILE A 56 14.48 3.21 12.89
CA ILE A 56 13.96 3.00 11.55
C ILE A 56 13.59 1.53 11.40
N ASN A 57 12.31 1.22 11.31
CA ASN A 57 11.83 -0.14 11.07
C ASN A 57 11.29 -0.34 9.65
N LEU A 58 11.14 0.75 8.90
CA LEU A 58 10.61 0.74 7.55
C LEU A 58 11.33 1.81 6.72
N LEU A 59 11.86 1.39 5.58
CA LEU A 59 12.44 2.21 4.53
C LEU A 59 11.57 2.08 3.29
N ILE A 60 11.14 3.20 2.73
CA ILE A 60 10.26 3.23 1.57
C ILE A 60 10.97 3.96 0.42
N PRO A 61 11.35 3.27 -0.66
CA PRO A 61 11.99 3.91 -1.80
C PRO A 61 11.02 4.85 -2.52
N GLY A 62 11.54 5.97 -3.03
CA GLY A 62 10.80 6.94 -3.83
C GLY A 62 10.42 6.37 -5.20
N ARG A 63 9.14 6.47 -5.57
CA ARG A 63 8.57 5.81 -6.75
C ARG A 63 9.16 6.31 -8.07
N GLU A 64 9.37 7.62 -8.21
CA GLU A 64 9.88 8.23 -9.45
C GLU A 64 11.28 7.73 -9.83
N TYR A 65 12.12 7.44 -8.83
CA TYR A 65 13.46 6.93 -9.08
C TYR A 65 13.44 5.44 -9.50
N GLN A 66 12.47 4.67 -9.00
CA GLN A 66 12.31 3.25 -9.37
C GLN A 66 11.91 3.08 -10.85
N GLU A 67 11.14 4.02 -11.39
CA GLU A 67 10.67 3.97 -12.78
C GLU A 67 11.71 4.52 -13.76
N ARG A 68 12.51 5.51 -13.33
CA ARG A 68 13.49 6.21 -14.19
C ARG A 68 14.85 5.53 -14.31
N ASN A 69 15.34 4.85 -13.27
CA ASN A 69 16.68 4.25 -13.23
C ASN A 69 16.61 2.73 -12.96
N ARG A 70 16.40 1.95 -14.04
CA ARG A 70 16.33 0.47 -13.98
C ARG A 70 17.71 -0.15 -14.25
N ASP A 71 18.69 0.25 -13.47
CA ASP A 71 20.06 -0.27 -13.54
C ASP A 71 20.25 -1.45 -12.59
N ALA A 72 21.21 -2.32 -12.89
CA ALA A 72 21.52 -3.49 -12.04
C ALA A 72 21.87 -3.10 -10.59
N GLU A 73 22.44 -1.91 -10.39
CA GLU A 73 22.77 -1.36 -9.08
C GLU A 73 21.51 -0.95 -8.29
N SER A 74 20.53 -0.30 -8.92
CA SER A 74 19.29 0.10 -8.24
C SER A 74 18.47 -1.12 -7.81
N GLU A 75 18.43 -2.16 -8.64
CA GLU A 75 17.80 -3.44 -8.28
C GLU A 75 18.49 -4.14 -7.10
N ARG A 76 19.83 -4.07 -7.04
CA ARG A 76 20.59 -4.60 -5.89
C ARG A 76 20.24 -3.83 -4.61
N LEU A 77 20.21 -2.50 -4.67
CA LEU A 77 19.84 -1.64 -3.55
C LEU A 77 18.41 -1.91 -3.06
N LEU A 78 17.45 -2.02 -3.98
CA LEU A 78 16.06 -2.33 -3.65
C LEU A 78 15.91 -3.69 -2.97
N ARG A 79 16.72 -4.69 -3.35
CA ARG A 79 16.76 -6.00 -2.67
C ARG A 79 17.27 -5.89 -1.25
N GLU A 80 18.33 -5.12 -1.01
CA GLU A 80 18.86 -4.90 0.35
C GLU A 80 17.88 -4.10 1.23
N ILE A 81 17.20 -3.09 0.67
CA ILE A 81 16.12 -2.36 1.38
C ILE A 81 14.98 -3.32 1.74
N SER A 82 14.58 -4.19 0.81
CA SER A 82 13.53 -5.19 1.06
C SER A 82 13.93 -6.18 2.14
N LYS A 83 15.21 -6.60 2.15
CA LYS A 83 15.79 -7.44 3.21
C LYS A 83 15.75 -6.73 4.56
N TYR A 84 16.15 -5.46 4.63
CA TYR A 84 16.05 -4.64 5.85
C TYR A 84 14.62 -4.59 6.38
N ASN A 85 13.66 -4.26 5.51
CA ASN A 85 12.25 -4.18 5.89
C ASN A 85 11.68 -5.52 6.35
N ARG A 86 12.13 -6.65 5.79
CA ARG A 86 11.72 -7.98 6.25
C ARG A 86 12.26 -8.31 7.64
N LEU A 87 13.47 -7.85 7.96
CA LEU A 87 14.08 -8.07 9.27
C LEU A 87 13.40 -7.23 10.37
N PHE A 88 13.05 -5.98 10.09
CA PHE A 88 12.65 -5.03 11.13
C PHE A 88 11.21 -4.51 11.02
N GLY A 89 10.55 -4.65 9.88
CA GLY A 89 9.20 -4.13 9.64
C GLY A 89 8.12 -4.78 10.49
N GLY A 90 8.33 -6.03 10.92
CA GLY A 90 7.44 -6.75 11.83
C GLY A 90 7.89 -6.73 13.30
N ALA A 91 8.99 -6.06 13.64
CA ALA A 91 9.52 -6.09 15.00
C ALA A 91 8.51 -5.49 16.00
N PRO A 92 8.43 -6.04 17.23
CA PRO A 92 7.56 -5.50 18.27
C PRO A 92 7.94 -4.05 18.54
N SER A 93 7.05 -3.13 18.15
CA SER A 93 7.15 -1.71 18.40
C SER A 93 6.17 -1.32 19.50
N SER A 94 6.60 -0.42 20.38
CA SER A 94 5.70 0.15 21.38
C SER A 94 4.51 0.84 20.70
N VAL A 95 3.34 0.80 21.33
CA VAL A 95 2.12 1.45 20.82
C VAL A 95 2.37 2.94 20.53
N ILE A 96 3.15 3.60 21.40
CA ILE A 96 3.56 5.00 21.26
C ILE A 96 4.34 5.23 19.97
N GLN A 97 5.24 4.32 19.60
CA GLN A 97 6.00 4.42 18.36
C GLN A 97 5.08 4.26 17.14
N ARG A 98 4.12 3.32 17.18
CA ARG A 98 3.13 3.15 16.11
C ARG A 98 2.29 4.41 15.91
N LEU A 99 1.77 4.99 16.99
CA LEU A 99 1.00 6.25 16.94
C LEU A 99 1.81 7.41 16.36
N ARG A 100 3.13 7.43 16.57
CA ARG A 100 4.03 8.46 16.05
C ARG A 100 4.30 8.32 14.56
N ASP A 101 4.25 7.10 14.04
CA ASP A 101 4.46 6.78 12.63
C ASP A 101 3.14 6.91 11.83
N MET A 102 1.98 6.85 12.50
CA MET A 102 0.64 6.96 11.88
C MET A 102 0.42 8.18 10.98
N PRO A 103 0.82 9.42 11.33
CA PRO A 103 0.55 10.59 10.49
C PRO A 103 1.17 10.47 9.09
N LEU A 104 2.40 9.93 9.02
CA LEU A 104 3.10 9.69 7.76
C LEU A 104 2.35 8.64 6.94
N LEU A 105 2.05 7.50 7.54
CA LEU A 105 1.38 6.38 6.88
C LEU A 105 -0.02 6.76 6.40
N LEU A 106 -0.77 7.50 7.24
CA LEU A 106 -2.12 7.94 6.94
C LEU A 106 -2.13 8.99 5.82
N ARG A 107 -1.19 9.95 5.84
CA ARG A 107 -1.00 10.91 4.74
C ARG A 107 -0.72 10.20 3.42
N ARG A 108 0.13 9.16 3.46
CA ARG A 108 0.46 8.35 2.28
C ARG A 108 -0.74 7.54 1.79
N PHE A 109 -1.47 6.90 2.70
CA PHE A 109 -2.69 6.16 2.41
C PHE A 109 -3.77 7.02 1.77
N PHE A 110 -4.09 8.18 2.36
CA PHE A 110 -5.09 9.09 1.81
C PHE A 110 -4.69 9.63 0.43
N ARG A 111 -3.40 9.85 0.18
CA ARG A 111 -2.93 10.27 -1.15
C ARG A 111 -3.04 9.15 -2.18
N ASP A 112 -2.64 7.94 -1.84
CA ASP A 112 -2.83 6.77 -2.72
C ASP A 112 -4.32 6.50 -3.00
N LEU A 113 -5.22 6.89 -2.08
CA LEU A 113 -6.68 6.89 -2.25
C LEU A 113 -7.21 8.03 -3.12
N LEU A 114 -6.51 9.16 -3.20
CA LEU A 114 -6.88 10.32 -4.02
C LEU A 114 -6.30 10.25 -5.44
N ASP A 115 -5.32 9.37 -5.68
CA ASP A 115 -4.79 9.08 -7.02
C ASP A 115 -5.83 8.28 -7.83
N PRO A 116 -6.48 8.86 -8.85
CA PRO A 116 -7.64 8.27 -9.51
C PRO A 116 -7.38 6.88 -10.11
N GLN A 117 -6.15 6.57 -10.56
CA GLN A 117 -5.83 5.27 -11.14
C GLN A 117 -5.72 4.15 -10.07
N ARG A 118 -5.17 4.48 -8.89
CA ARG A 118 -5.01 3.55 -7.76
C ARG A 118 -6.25 3.50 -6.89
N ALA A 119 -6.90 4.64 -6.70
CA ALA A 119 -8.23 4.77 -6.14
C ALA A 119 -9.18 3.86 -6.89
N LEU A 120 -9.23 3.85 -8.23
CA LEU A 120 -10.09 2.93 -8.97
C LEU A 120 -9.83 1.46 -8.67
N LEU A 121 -8.58 1.02 -8.46
CA LEU A 121 -8.26 -0.37 -8.11
C LEU A 121 -8.62 -0.74 -6.66
N ILE A 122 -8.33 0.16 -5.72
CA ILE A 122 -8.65 -0.02 -4.29
C ILE A 122 -10.17 0.09 -4.08
N LEU A 123 -10.80 1.09 -4.71
CA LEU A 123 -12.23 1.37 -4.70
C LEU A 123 -13.02 0.29 -5.45
N HIS A 124 -12.51 -0.30 -6.54
CA HIS A 124 -13.16 -1.47 -7.16
C HIS A 124 -13.10 -2.70 -6.25
N ARG A 125 -12.05 -2.84 -5.42
CA ARG A 125 -11.93 -3.92 -4.44
C ARG A 125 -12.83 -3.69 -3.21
N THR A 126 -12.93 -2.46 -2.71
CA THR A 126 -13.81 -2.10 -1.59
C THR A 126 -15.29 -1.94 -2.00
N ARG A 127 -15.61 -1.36 -3.16
CA ARG A 127 -16.97 -1.34 -3.73
C ARG A 127 -17.45 -2.75 -4.05
N PHE A 128 -16.60 -3.63 -4.56
CA PHE A 128 -16.97 -5.02 -4.77
C PHE A 128 -17.34 -5.70 -3.44
N ILE A 129 -16.51 -5.58 -2.41
CA ILE A 129 -16.80 -6.15 -1.08
C ILE A 129 -18.07 -5.53 -0.48
N LEU A 130 -18.24 -4.22 -0.60
CA LEU A 130 -19.38 -3.50 -0.04
C LEU A 130 -20.68 -3.80 -0.80
N VAL A 131 -20.65 -3.94 -2.13
CA VAL A 131 -21.81 -4.34 -2.96
C VAL A 131 -22.18 -5.80 -2.68
N VAL A 132 -21.21 -6.71 -2.60
CA VAL A 132 -21.46 -8.11 -2.21
C VAL A 132 -22.02 -8.19 -0.79
N PHE A 133 -21.49 -7.40 0.15
CA PHE A 133 -22.00 -7.35 1.52
C PHE A 133 -23.42 -6.78 1.59
N LEU A 134 -23.71 -5.66 0.92
CA LEU A 134 -25.05 -5.07 0.87
C LEU A 134 -26.05 -5.99 0.15
N SER A 135 -25.64 -6.66 -0.93
CA SER A 135 -26.44 -7.66 -1.64
C SER A 135 -26.73 -8.88 -0.75
N MET A 136 -25.74 -9.35 0.02
CA MET A 136 -25.93 -10.44 0.97
C MET A 136 -26.80 -10.00 2.16
N CYS A 137 -26.66 -8.77 2.64
CA CYS A 137 -27.54 -8.19 3.66
C CYS A 137 -28.97 -8.01 3.13
N TYR A 138 -29.16 -7.70 1.85
CA TYR A 138 -30.48 -7.65 1.22
C TYR A 138 -31.13 -9.04 1.19
N VAL A 139 -30.41 -10.07 0.70
CA VAL A 139 -30.91 -11.46 0.65
C VAL A 139 -31.16 -12.07 2.04
N LEU A 140 -30.34 -11.71 3.04
CA LEU A 140 -30.43 -12.26 4.40
C LEU A 140 -31.32 -11.42 5.34
N SER A 141 -31.74 -10.22 4.91
CA SER A 141 -32.60 -9.36 5.72
C SER A 141 -34.05 -9.83 5.62
N PRO A 142 -34.72 -10.15 6.75
CA PRO A 142 -36.13 -10.58 6.77
C PRO A 142 -37.11 -9.40 6.60
N ILE A 143 -36.67 -8.30 5.99
CA ILE A 143 -37.46 -7.06 5.79
C ILE A 143 -37.57 -6.83 4.29
N ASP A 144 -38.54 -7.48 3.67
CA ASP A 144 -39.04 -7.14 2.34
C ASP A 144 -39.66 -5.75 2.38
N LEU A 145 -38.93 -4.73 1.90
CA LEU A 145 -39.42 -3.37 1.71
C LEU A 145 -40.44 -3.25 0.56
N LEU A 146 -40.74 -4.36 -0.13
CA LEU A 146 -41.78 -4.48 -1.15
C LEU A 146 -42.69 -5.65 -0.78
N PRO A 147 -44.01 -5.46 -0.62
CA PRO A 147 -44.90 -6.56 -0.32
C PRO A 147 -44.88 -7.55 -1.49
N GLU A 148 -44.28 -8.73 -1.27
CA GLU A 148 -44.16 -9.83 -2.23
C GLU A 148 -45.50 -10.24 -2.86
N ALA A 149 -46.62 -9.86 -2.24
CA ALA A 149 -47.98 -10.09 -2.72
C ALA A 149 -48.37 -9.30 -3.99
N VAL A 150 -47.64 -8.25 -4.40
CA VAL A 150 -48.05 -7.36 -5.51
C VAL A 150 -47.14 -7.46 -6.76
N LEU A 151 -45.89 -7.93 -6.62
CA LEU A 151 -44.85 -7.83 -7.66
C LEU A 151 -43.97 -9.09 -7.81
N GLY A 152 -44.50 -10.29 -7.52
CA GLY A 152 -43.71 -11.54 -7.42
C GLY A 152 -42.79 -11.88 -8.61
N LEU A 153 -43.13 -11.51 -9.85
CA LEU A 153 -42.27 -11.75 -11.01
C LEU A 153 -41.05 -10.80 -11.04
N ILE A 154 -41.18 -9.60 -10.50
CA ILE A 154 -40.14 -8.55 -10.51
C ILE A 154 -39.08 -8.82 -9.44
N GLY A 155 -39.45 -9.39 -8.29
CA GLY A 155 -38.49 -9.85 -7.27
C GLY A 155 -37.57 -10.96 -7.81
N LEU A 156 -38.13 -11.94 -8.51
CA LEU A 156 -37.38 -13.00 -9.18
C LEU A 156 -36.40 -12.47 -10.24
N VAL A 157 -36.78 -11.40 -10.95
CA VAL A 157 -35.89 -10.73 -11.92
C VAL A 157 -34.75 -10.00 -11.20
N ASP A 158 -35.03 -9.33 -10.08
CA ASP A 158 -34.01 -8.66 -9.28
C ASP A 158 -32.98 -9.65 -8.70
N ASP A 159 -33.44 -10.77 -8.13
CA ASP A 159 -32.56 -11.83 -7.63
C ASP A 159 -31.68 -12.43 -8.74
N ALA A 160 -32.26 -12.68 -9.92
CA ALA A 160 -31.52 -13.16 -11.08
C ALA A 160 -30.46 -12.16 -11.56
N LEU A 161 -30.77 -10.86 -11.52
CA LEU A 161 -29.83 -9.78 -11.86
C LEU A 161 -28.69 -9.69 -10.84
N VAL A 162 -28.97 -9.85 -9.55
CA VAL A 162 -27.98 -9.87 -8.47
C VAL A 162 -27.02 -11.04 -8.64
N VAL A 163 -27.55 -12.26 -8.87
CA VAL A 163 -26.73 -13.47 -9.10
C VAL A 163 -25.89 -13.31 -10.37
N PHE A 164 -26.48 -12.81 -11.46
CA PHE A 164 -25.76 -12.54 -12.70
C PHE A 164 -24.60 -11.56 -12.48
N PHE A 165 -24.83 -10.46 -11.76
CA PHE A 165 -23.80 -9.48 -11.47
C PHE A 165 -22.68 -10.08 -10.62
N ALA A 166 -23.00 -10.91 -9.62
CA ALA A 166 -22.01 -11.62 -8.81
C ALA A 166 -21.13 -12.54 -9.68
N LEU A 167 -21.74 -13.37 -10.54
CA LEU A 167 -21.02 -14.26 -11.45
C LEU A 167 -20.14 -13.51 -12.45
N PHE A 168 -20.64 -12.38 -12.98
CA PHE A 168 -19.88 -11.53 -13.89
C PHE A 168 -18.62 -10.97 -13.22
N GLN A 169 -18.74 -10.48 -11.98
CA GLN A 169 -17.59 -9.96 -11.24
C GLN A 169 -16.57 -11.05 -10.91
N VAL A 170 -17.01 -12.24 -10.48
CA VAL A 170 -16.14 -13.40 -10.27
C VAL A 170 -15.38 -13.75 -11.54
N SER A 171 -16.05 -13.74 -12.69
CA SER A 171 -15.44 -14.04 -13.99
C SER A 171 -14.37 -13.02 -14.36
N MET A 172 -14.62 -11.74 -14.11
CA MET A 172 -13.64 -10.66 -14.34
C MET A 172 -12.41 -10.77 -13.42
N ILE A 173 -12.60 -11.23 -12.18
CA ILE A 173 -11.50 -11.49 -11.23
C ILE A 173 -10.67 -12.68 -11.72
N TYR A 174 -11.32 -13.78 -12.10
CA TYR A 174 -10.64 -14.98 -12.59
C TYR A 174 -9.84 -14.68 -13.86
N ARG A 175 -10.40 -13.88 -14.77
CA ARG A 175 -9.69 -13.41 -15.97
C ARG A 175 -8.44 -12.59 -15.61
N ARG A 176 -8.54 -11.65 -14.66
CA ARG A 176 -7.40 -10.85 -14.19
C ARG A 176 -6.33 -11.71 -13.52
N PHE A 177 -6.73 -12.75 -12.80
CA PHE A 177 -5.82 -13.73 -12.20
C PHE A 177 -5.09 -14.55 -13.28
N LEU A 178 -5.82 -15.09 -14.26
CA LEU A 178 -5.25 -15.84 -15.39
C LEU A 178 -4.26 -15.00 -16.20
N VAL A 179 -4.59 -13.74 -16.51
CA VAL A 179 -3.68 -12.83 -17.22
C VAL A 179 -2.41 -12.55 -16.41
N ARG A 180 -2.48 -12.51 -15.08
CA ARG A 180 -1.28 -12.36 -14.24
C ARG A 180 -0.44 -13.63 -14.13
N GLN A 181 -1.05 -14.81 -14.26
CA GLN A 181 -0.36 -16.08 -14.14
C GLN A 181 0.26 -16.53 -15.47
N HIS A 182 -0.33 -16.16 -16.60
CA HIS A 182 0.03 -16.64 -17.94
C HIS A 182 0.33 -15.52 -18.96
N GLY A 183 0.27 -14.25 -18.56
CA GLY A 183 0.53 -13.09 -19.41
C GLY A 183 1.75 -12.30 -18.95
#